data_AF-A0A9E4B5J1-F1
#
_entry.id   AF-A0A9E4B5J1-F1
#
_cell.length_a   1.000
_cell.length_b   1.000
_cell.length_c   1.000
_cell.angle_alpha   90.00
_cell.angle_beta   90.00
_cell.angle_gamma   90.00
#
_symmetry.space_group_name_H-M   'P 1'
#
loop_
_entity.id
_entity.type
_entity.pdbx_description
1 polymer ?
#
loop_
_entity_poly.entity_id
_entity_poly.type
_entity_poly.pdbx_seq_one_letter_code
_entity_poly.pdbx_strand_id
1 'polypeptide(L)'
;MQYSLRFTVLILIAIAFQLLGCSEDPDNDTASVGTLIAEPIPSKPTPEDTFRKLKTLFPRPIFDQEFTKLGKVTTSKTYLDFLTQEYRTKKPFKTLADYLNVAEPDPERYNPFLKEFINKPNEEDIAIVHQLTLEYRCANVMLYQMMHDGNGENVLKAILAVLEKKLSVRDEAPVKAWMEMHLPNQDQGKEFFTVLEHFVTETEKKDALLIQEQFAQHGKDDGLLWLAVYNPALTAEILNNFTTTDVFLRWTEGIFFPQHP
;
A
#
# COMPACT_ATOMS: atom_id res chain seq x y z
N MET A 1 6.07 -28.72 -22.83
CA MET A 1 5.48 -29.83 -22.04
C MET A 1 5.67 -29.68 -20.51
N GLN A 2 6.33 -28.63 -19.99
CA GLN A 2 6.46 -28.35 -18.55
C GLN A 2 5.33 -27.47 -17.95
N TYR A 3 4.53 -26.80 -18.79
CA TYR A 3 3.43 -25.94 -18.32
C TYR A 3 2.15 -26.70 -17.92
N SER A 4 1.99 -27.95 -18.37
CA SER A 4 0.82 -28.78 -18.02
C SER A 4 0.87 -29.33 -16.59
N LEU A 5 2.06 -29.54 -16.01
CA LEU A 5 2.19 -30.13 -14.68
C LEU A 5 1.84 -29.14 -13.55
N ARG A 6 2.09 -27.84 -13.75
CA ARG A 6 1.82 -26.79 -12.77
C ARG A 6 0.32 -26.49 -12.61
N PHE A 7 -0.46 -26.67 -13.68
CA PHE A 7 -1.90 -26.43 -13.67
C PHE A 7 -2.65 -27.54 -12.92
N THR A 8 -2.20 -28.79 -13.03
CA THR A 8 -2.82 -29.93 -12.34
C THR A 8 -2.59 -29.90 -10.82
N VAL A 9 -1.46 -29.37 -10.36
CA VAL A 9 -1.16 -29.24 -8.91
C VAL A 9 -2.06 -28.21 -8.23
N LEU A 10 -2.40 -27.11 -8.92
CA LEU A 10 -3.27 -26.07 -8.37
C LEU A 10 -4.74 -26.52 -8.24
N ILE A 11 -5.22 -27.35 -9.16
CA ILE A 11 -6.59 -27.91 -9.11
C ILE A 11 -6.72 -28.93 -7.94
N LEU A 12 -5.67 -29.70 -7.66
CA LEU A 12 -5.69 -30.66 -6.55
C LEU A 12 -5.70 -29.98 -5.17
N ILE A 13 -5.08 -28.79 -5.02
CA ILE A 13 -5.11 -28.01 -3.78
C ILE A 13 -6.51 -27.41 -3.54
N ALA A 14 -7.23 -27.02 -4.59
CA ALA A 14 -8.58 -26.47 -4.46
C ALA A 14 -9.62 -27.52 -4.00
N ILE A 15 -9.44 -28.80 -4.37
CA ILE A 15 -10.33 -29.90 -3.96
C ILE A 15 -10.06 -30.31 -2.49
N ALA A 16 -8.83 -30.15 -2.00
CA ALA A 16 -8.48 -30.45 -0.60
C ALA A 16 -9.14 -29.50 0.42
N PHE A 17 -9.47 -28.26 0.02
CA PHE A 17 -10.13 -27.29 0.91
C PHE A 17 -11.66 -27.44 0.98
N GLN A 18 -12.27 -28.30 0.15
CA GLN A 18 -13.72 -28.51 0.14
C GLN A 18 -14.18 -29.77 0.88
N LEU A 19 -13.25 -30.55 1.48
CA LEU A 19 -13.55 -31.82 2.15
C LEU A 19 -13.29 -31.84 3.68
N LEU A 20 -13.08 -30.68 4.30
CA LEU A 20 -13.05 -30.53 5.76
C LEU A 20 -14.28 -29.76 6.24
N GLY A 21 -15.45 -30.33 5.96
CA GLY A 21 -16.69 -30.03 6.65
C GLY A 21 -17.13 -31.28 7.41
N CYS A 22 -17.18 -31.18 8.73
CA CYS A 22 -18.16 -31.79 9.64
C CYS A 22 -17.59 -31.73 11.06
N SER A 23 -18.15 -30.87 11.90
CA SER A 23 -18.21 -31.16 13.34
C SER A 23 -19.61 -30.81 13.82
N GLU A 24 -20.27 -31.90 14.21
CA GLU A 24 -21.51 -32.14 14.94
C GLU A 24 -22.16 -30.97 15.67
N ASP A 25 -23.47 -30.82 15.40
CA ASP A 25 -24.44 -30.23 16.32
C ASP A 25 -24.55 -31.08 17.60
N PRO A 26 -24.74 -30.43 18.75
CA PRO A 26 -25.56 -30.98 19.80
C PRO A 26 -26.83 -30.14 20.01
N ASP A 27 -27.94 -30.88 20.05
CA ASP A 27 -29.28 -30.44 20.40
C ASP A 27 -29.39 -29.66 21.71
N ASN A 28 -30.49 -28.88 21.76
CA ASN A 28 -31.35 -28.61 22.91
C ASN A 28 -30.96 -27.46 23.87
N ASP A 29 -31.74 -26.37 23.86
CA ASP A 29 -32.78 -26.16 24.89
C ASP A 29 -33.50 -24.83 24.69
N THR A 30 -34.82 -24.91 24.56
CA THR A 30 -35.76 -23.79 24.73
C THR A 30 -35.78 -23.31 26.18
N ALA A 31 -35.41 -22.05 26.45
CA ALA A 31 -36.00 -21.27 27.55
C ALA A 31 -35.71 -19.76 27.50
N SER A 32 -36.77 -19.01 27.79
CA SER A 32 -36.82 -17.68 28.44
C SER A 32 -36.53 -16.43 27.60
N VAL A 33 -37.63 -15.73 27.27
CA VAL A 33 -37.67 -14.32 26.91
C VAL A 33 -37.23 -13.50 28.13
N GLY A 34 -35.93 -13.22 28.20
CA GLY A 34 -35.35 -12.18 29.05
C GLY A 34 -35.24 -10.90 28.24
N THR A 35 -35.82 -9.81 28.76
CA THR A 35 -35.66 -8.46 28.23
C THR A 35 -34.16 -8.14 28.10
N LEU A 36 -33.63 -8.22 26.89
CA LEU A 36 -32.27 -7.79 26.58
C LEU A 36 -32.20 -6.29 26.80
N ILE A 37 -31.58 -5.90 27.92
CA ILE A 37 -30.97 -4.59 28.06
C ILE A 37 -30.02 -4.49 26.87
N ALA A 38 -30.32 -3.61 25.92
CA ALA A 38 -29.45 -3.38 24.78
C ALA A 38 -28.06 -3.02 25.33
N GLU A 39 -27.09 -3.92 25.14
CA GLU A 39 -25.69 -3.58 25.37
C GLU A 39 -25.39 -2.31 24.55
N PRO A 40 -24.70 -1.32 25.13
CA PRO A 40 -24.32 -0.13 24.38
C PRO A 40 -23.49 -0.60 23.18
N ILE A 41 -24.01 -0.33 21.99
CA ILE A 41 -23.33 -0.63 20.72
C ILE A 41 -21.91 -0.06 20.86
N PRO A 42 -20.85 -0.89 20.81
CA PRO A 42 -19.49 -0.40 20.99
C PRO A 42 -19.26 0.71 19.96
N SER A 43 -19.02 1.92 20.46
CA SER A 43 -18.81 3.08 19.61
C SER A 43 -17.61 2.80 18.70
N LYS A 44 -17.73 3.17 17.42
CA LYS A 44 -16.64 3.10 16.44
C LYS A 44 -15.37 3.71 17.08
N PRO A 45 -14.25 2.97 17.17
CA PRO A 45 -13.04 3.49 17.78
C PRO A 45 -12.54 4.66 16.96
N THR A 46 -12.27 5.80 17.59
CA THR A 46 -11.67 6.93 16.89
C THR A 46 -10.22 6.62 16.52
N PRO A 47 -9.63 7.37 15.57
CA PRO A 47 -8.20 7.32 15.32
C PRO A 47 -7.34 7.45 16.59
N GLU A 48 -7.68 8.38 17.48
CA GLU A 48 -6.97 8.63 18.75
C GLU A 48 -7.13 7.48 19.74
N ASP A 49 -8.32 6.86 19.81
CA ASP A 49 -8.55 5.66 20.62
C ASP A 49 -7.72 4.48 20.13
N THR A 50 -7.68 4.30 18.82
CA THR A 50 -6.88 3.26 18.17
C THR A 50 -5.40 3.49 18.43
N PHE A 51 -4.90 4.72 18.24
CA PHE A 51 -3.53 5.09 18.56
C PHE A 51 -3.16 4.74 20.00
N ARG A 52 -3.98 5.13 20.99
CA ARG A 52 -3.72 4.83 22.41
C ARG A 52 -3.68 3.32 22.69
N LYS A 53 -4.58 2.55 22.07
CA LYS A 53 -4.60 1.09 22.19
C LYS A 53 -3.35 0.47 21.59
N LEU A 54 -2.96 0.86 20.37
CA LEU A 54 -1.77 0.35 19.70
C LEU A 54 -0.49 0.69 20.48
N LYS A 55 -0.36 1.91 20.98
CA LYS A 55 0.77 2.32 21.82
C LYS A 55 0.92 1.48 23.09
N THR A 56 -0.22 1.05 23.67
CA THR A 56 -0.23 0.17 24.85
C THR A 56 0.16 -1.26 24.50
N LEU A 57 -0.33 -1.78 23.36
CA LEU A 57 -0.07 -3.14 22.89
C LEU A 57 1.37 -3.32 22.34
N PHE A 58 1.93 -2.26 21.77
CA PHE A 58 3.25 -2.25 21.14
C PHE A 58 4.10 -1.18 21.82
N PRO A 59 4.74 -1.48 22.97
CA PRO A 59 5.62 -0.51 23.64
C PRO A 59 6.82 -0.15 22.77
N ARG A 60 7.52 0.95 23.05
CA ARG A 60 8.67 1.39 22.24
C ARG A 60 9.88 0.42 22.28
N PRO A 61 10.82 0.50 21.32
CA PRO A 61 10.73 1.29 20.07
C PRO A 61 9.78 0.63 19.07
N ILE A 62 9.00 1.43 18.33
CA ILE A 62 8.24 1.02 17.14
C ILE A 62 9.14 1.03 15.91
N PHE A 63 10.08 1.99 15.90
CA PHE A 63 11.04 2.20 14.84
C PHE A 63 12.26 1.27 15.03
N ASP A 64 12.13 0.00 14.62
CA ASP A 64 13.22 -0.98 14.65
C ASP A 64 13.89 -1.14 13.26
N GLN A 65 15.04 -1.84 13.21
CA GLN A 65 15.91 -1.83 12.03
C GLN A 65 15.22 -2.25 10.71
N GLU A 66 14.23 -3.15 10.79
CA GLU A 66 13.59 -3.78 9.63
C GLU A 66 12.06 -3.59 9.64
N PHE A 67 11.55 -2.57 10.34
CA PHE A 67 10.11 -2.35 10.54
C PHE A 67 9.35 -3.56 11.08
N THR A 68 10.00 -4.49 11.78
CA THR A 68 9.39 -5.72 12.29
C THR A 68 8.22 -5.39 13.22
N LYS A 69 8.38 -4.40 14.10
CA LYS A 69 7.32 -4.02 15.04
C LYS A 69 6.19 -3.26 14.38
N LEU A 70 6.48 -2.37 13.43
CA LEU A 70 5.44 -1.75 12.61
C LEU A 70 4.67 -2.82 11.81
N GLY A 71 5.37 -3.81 11.26
CA GLY A 71 4.76 -4.99 10.64
C GLY A 71 3.78 -5.68 11.59
N LYS A 72 4.20 -5.97 12.84
CA LYS A 72 3.31 -6.55 13.86
C LYS A 72 2.10 -5.66 14.17
N VAL A 73 2.28 -4.35 14.28
CA VAL A 73 1.18 -3.38 14.48
C VAL A 73 0.16 -3.52 13.34
N THR A 74 0.61 -3.50 12.10
CA THR A 74 -0.25 -3.53 10.92
C THR A 74 -0.94 -4.88 10.67
N THR A 75 -0.42 -5.96 11.25
CA THR A 75 -1.06 -7.28 11.29
C THR A 75 -1.94 -7.52 12.53
N SER A 76 -1.98 -6.58 13.47
CA SER A 76 -2.73 -6.76 14.71
C SER A 76 -4.23 -6.69 14.46
N LYS A 77 -5.00 -7.51 15.19
CA LYS A 77 -6.47 -7.46 15.14
C LYS A 77 -6.99 -6.06 15.43
N THR A 78 -6.43 -5.37 16.42
CA THR A 78 -6.82 -3.99 16.77
C THR A 78 -6.69 -3.04 15.60
N TYR A 79 -5.60 -3.14 14.83
CA TYR A 79 -5.39 -2.28 13.65
C TYR A 79 -6.30 -2.64 12.49
N LEU A 80 -6.45 -3.94 12.16
CA LEU A 80 -7.29 -4.39 11.05
C LEU A 80 -8.78 -4.14 11.31
N ASP A 81 -9.24 -4.32 12.55
CA ASP A 81 -10.61 -3.98 12.96
C ASP A 81 -10.85 -2.46 12.80
N PHE A 82 -9.88 -1.62 13.20
CA PHE A 82 -9.94 -0.17 12.98
C PHE A 82 -10.02 0.17 11.48
N LEU A 83 -9.13 -0.38 10.64
CA LEU A 83 -9.15 -0.10 9.21
C LEU A 83 -10.48 -0.48 8.56
N THR A 84 -11.02 -1.64 8.92
CA THR A 84 -12.30 -2.14 8.39
C THR A 84 -13.46 -1.20 8.73
N GLN A 85 -13.41 -0.57 9.91
CA GLN A 85 -14.45 0.32 10.40
C GLN A 85 -14.28 1.75 9.86
N GLU A 86 -13.06 2.28 9.87
CA GLU A 86 -12.72 3.65 9.50
C GLU A 86 -12.67 3.86 7.99
N TYR A 87 -11.92 3.01 7.29
CA TYR A 87 -11.66 3.11 5.86
C TYR A 87 -12.45 2.04 5.12
N ARG A 88 -13.77 2.21 5.04
CA ARG A 88 -14.64 1.25 4.34
C ARG A 88 -14.24 1.16 2.87
N THR A 89 -13.79 -0.02 2.46
CA THR A 89 -13.40 -0.34 1.09
C THR A 89 -14.54 -1.04 0.36
N LYS A 90 -14.54 -0.99 -0.98
CA LYS A 90 -15.50 -1.73 -1.81
C LYS A 90 -15.41 -3.26 -1.63
N LYS A 91 -14.27 -3.77 -1.16
CA LYS A 91 -13.98 -5.20 -0.98
C LYS A 91 -13.36 -5.48 0.39
N PRO A 92 -13.67 -6.61 1.04
CA PRO A 92 -13.02 -7.00 2.28
C PRO A 92 -11.52 -7.28 2.06
N PHE A 93 -10.71 -7.01 3.09
CA PHE A 93 -9.27 -7.25 3.09
C PHE A 93 -8.86 -7.96 4.39
N LYS A 94 -7.73 -8.66 4.37
CA LYS A 94 -7.21 -9.40 5.54
C LYS A 94 -5.86 -8.89 6.02
N THR A 95 -5.13 -8.16 5.17
CA THR A 95 -3.84 -7.58 5.48
C THR A 95 -3.79 -6.11 5.07
N LEU A 96 -2.81 -5.36 5.58
CA LEU A 96 -2.56 -3.99 5.12
C LEU A 96 -2.14 -3.96 3.63
N ALA A 97 -1.46 -4.99 3.14
CA ALA A 97 -1.14 -5.12 1.73
C ALA A 97 -2.41 -5.34 0.88
N ASP A 98 -3.34 -6.17 1.35
CA ASP A 98 -4.65 -6.33 0.69
C ASP A 98 -5.41 -5.00 0.67
N TYR A 99 -5.37 -4.26 1.78
CA TYR A 99 -5.99 -2.94 1.89
C TYR A 99 -5.49 -1.99 0.79
N LEU A 100 -4.18 -1.94 0.54
CA LEU A 100 -3.62 -1.09 -0.53
C LEU A 100 -4.22 -1.40 -1.91
N ASN A 101 -4.59 -2.65 -2.18
CA ASN A 101 -5.19 -3.08 -3.45
C ASN A 101 -6.70 -2.81 -3.54
N VAL A 102 -7.37 -2.50 -2.43
CA VAL A 102 -8.83 -2.27 -2.38
C VAL A 102 -9.21 -0.86 -1.91
N ALA A 103 -8.23 -0.10 -1.40
CA ALA A 103 -8.38 1.30 -1.04
C ALA A 103 -8.61 2.12 -2.31
N GLU A 104 -9.61 3.00 -2.25
CA GLU A 104 -9.85 3.92 -3.35
C GLU A 104 -8.76 5.01 -3.33
N PRO A 105 -8.08 5.27 -4.46
CA PRO A 105 -7.11 6.34 -4.52
C PRO A 105 -7.80 7.69 -4.35
N ASP A 106 -7.19 8.60 -3.59
CA ASP A 106 -7.73 9.93 -3.37
C ASP A 106 -7.82 10.73 -4.69
N PRO A 107 -9.04 11.05 -5.18
CA PRO A 107 -9.20 11.81 -6.41
C PRO A 107 -8.54 13.19 -6.37
N GLU A 108 -8.42 13.83 -5.20
CA GLU A 108 -7.79 15.15 -5.09
C GLU A 108 -6.28 15.09 -5.40
N ARG A 109 -5.64 13.95 -5.12
CA ARG A 109 -4.23 13.69 -5.46
C ARG A 109 -3.99 13.58 -6.96
N TYR A 110 -4.87 12.89 -7.70
CA TYR A 110 -4.62 12.54 -9.11
C TYR A 110 -5.30 13.45 -10.12
N ASN A 111 -6.44 14.03 -9.79
CA ASN A 111 -7.22 14.86 -10.71
C ASN A 111 -6.43 16.04 -11.33
N PRO A 112 -5.58 16.77 -10.57
CA PRO A 112 -4.78 17.85 -11.16
C PRO A 112 -3.89 17.37 -12.31
N PHE A 113 -3.20 16.25 -12.11
CA PHE A 113 -2.35 15.60 -13.12
C PHE A 113 -3.17 15.04 -14.30
N LEU A 114 -4.23 14.28 -14.01
CA LEU A 114 -5.03 13.61 -15.04
C LEU A 114 -5.74 14.57 -16.00
N LYS A 115 -6.13 15.76 -15.53
CA LYS A 115 -6.81 16.77 -16.35
C LYS A 115 -5.95 17.33 -17.48
N GLU A 116 -4.64 17.13 -17.45
CA GLU A 116 -3.74 17.50 -18.54
C GLU A 116 -3.89 16.58 -19.76
N PHE A 117 -4.33 15.33 -19.54
CA PHE A 117 -4.40 14.29 -20.57
C PHE A 117 -5.82 13.84 -20.88
N ILE A 118 -6.73 13.93 -19.90
CA ILE A 118 -8.09 13.38 -19.99
C ILE A 118 -9.11 14.45 -19.64
N ASN A 119 -10.02 14.70 -20.59
CA ASN A 119 -11.16 15.58 -20.35
C ASN A 119 -12.17 14.87 -19.44
N LYS A 120 -12.24 15.30 -18.18
CA LYS A 120 -13.06 14.72 -17.09
C LYS A 120 -12.61 13.29 -16.71
N PRO A 121 -11.50 13.17 -15.95
CA PRO A 121 -11.05 11.89 -15.44
C PRO A 121 -12.11 11.21 -14.57
N ASN A 122 -12.22 9.89 -14.68
CA ASN A 122 -13.14 9.05 -13.91
C ASN A 122 -12.39 8.16 -12.89
N GLU A 123 -13.10 7.29 -12.16
CA GLU A 123 -12.51 6.40 -11.15
C GLU A 123 -11.50 5.40 -11.73
N GLU A 124 -11.71 4.91 -12.96
CA GLU A 124 -10.80 3.99 -13.64
C GLU A 124 -9.50 4.68 -14.05
N ASP A 125 -9.58 5.91 -14.57
CA ASP A 125 -8.40 6.73 -14.89
C ASP A 125 -7.52 6.94 -13.65
N ILE A 126 -8.16 7.24 -12.51
CA ILE A 126 -7.49 7.43 -11.23
C ILE A 126 -6.86 6.12 -10.76
N ALA A 127 -7.55 4.98 -10.85
CA ALA A 127 -7.02 3.69 -10.45
C ALA A 127 -5.80 3.27 -11.27
N ILE A 128 -5.84 3.45 -12.60
CA ILE A 128 -4.70 3.12 -13.49
C ILE A 128 -3.50 4.01 -13.17
N VAL A 129 -3.70 5.32 -13.03
CA VAL A 129 -2.60 6.24 -12.70
C VAL A 129 -2.08 6.04 -11.28
N HIS A 130 -2.92 5.66 -10.34
CA HIS A 130 -2.48 5.26 -9.01
C HIS A 130 -1.55 4.04 -9.07
N GLN A 131 -1.95 2.99 -9.80
CA GLN A 131 -1.10 1.80 -9.99
C GLN A 131 0.24 2.17 -10.62
N LEU A 132 0.23 2.96 -11.70
CA LEU A 132 1.46 3.45 -12.33
C LEU A 132 2.32 4.26 -11.34
N THR A 133 1.71 5.09 -10.52
CA THR A 133 2.40 5.88 -9.49
C THR A 133 3.09 4.98 -8.47
N LEU A 134 2.37 4.00 -7.90
CA LEU A 134 2.92 3.04 -6.93
C LEU A 134 4.13 2.30 -7.50
N GLU A 135 4.05 1.89 -8.76
CA GLU A 135 5.10 1.14 -9.44
C GLU A 135 6.34 2.01 -9.72
N TYR A 136 6.13 3.27 -10.12
CA TYR A 136 7.23 4.24 -10.25
C TYR A 136 7.91 4.53 -8.91
N ARG A 137 7.13 4.71 -7.84
CA ARG A 137 7.68 4.91 -6.49
C ARG A 137 8.49 3.72 -6.02
N CYS A 138 7.94 2.51 -6.19
CA CYS A 138 8.65 1.28 -5.85
C CYS A 138 9.97 1.19 -6.61
N ALA A 139 9.96 1.47 -7.92
CA ALA A 139 11.16 1.49 -8.75
C ALA A 139 12.17 2.57 -8.29
N ASN A 140 11.71 3.77 -7.91
CA ASN A 140 12.56 4.83 -7.36
C ASN A 140 13.24 4.40 -6.05
N VAL A 141 12.49 3.77 -5.13
CA VAL A 141 13.03 3.28 -3.85
C VAL A 141 14.00 2.12 -4.04
N MET A 142 13.70 1.16 -4.91
CA MET A 142 14.63 0.07 -5.26
C MET A 142 15.95 0.62 -5.78
N LEU A 143 15.86 1.60 -6.69
CA LEU A 143 17.04 2.22 -7.28
C LEU A 143 17.84 3.00 -6.22
N TYR A 144 17.16 3.72 -5.33
CA TYR A 144 17.76 4.40 -4.19
C TYR A 144 18.52 3.44 -3.26
N GLN A 145 17.88 2.34 -2.85
CA GLN A 145 18.51 1.29 -2.02
C GLN A 145 19.79 0.78 -2.68
N MET A 146 19.72 0.40 -3.94
CA MET A 146 20.84 -0.22 -4.64
C MET A 146 22.03 0.74 -4.84
N MET A 147 21.80 2.05 -4.94
CA MET A 147 22.88 3.04 -4.96
C MET A 147 23.55 3.22 -3.59
N HIS A 148 22.80 3.03 -2.51
CA HIS A 148 23.28 3.23 -1.14
C HIS A 148 23.85 1.97 -0.48
N ASP A 149 23.53 0.79 -1.01
CA ASP A 149 24.10 -0.50 -0.56
C ASP A 149 25.57 -0.70 -1.00
N GLY A 150 26.18 0.28 -1.69
CA GLY A 150 27.62 0.37 -1.89
C GLY A 150 28.22 -0.60 -2.92
N ASN A 151 27.40 -1.35 -3.65
CA ASN A 151 27.87 -2.28 -4.68
C ASN A 151 27.65 -1.73 -6.09
N GLY A 152 28.67 -1.09 -6.68
CA GLY A 152 28.59 -0.45 -8.00
C GLY A 152 28.20 -1.38 -9.15
N GLU A 153 28.54 -2.68 -9.10
CA GLU A 153 28.09 -3.67 -10.09
C GLU A 153 26.58 -3.93 -10.03
N ASN A 154 25.94 -3.62 -8.91
CA ASN A 154 24.50 -3.72 -8.77
C ASN A 154 23.76 -2.53 -9.39
N VAL A 155 24.41 -1.39 -9.67
CA VAL A 155 23.70 -0.19 -10.16
C VAL A 155 23.15 -0.38 -11.58
N LEU A 156 23.91 -0.99 -12.50
CA LEU A 156 23.39 -1.26 -13.85
C LEU A 156 22.27 -2.32 -13.81
N LYS A 157 22.43 -3.38 -13.00
CA LYS A 157 21.36 -4.37 -12.78
C LYS A 157 20.13 -3.76 -12.11
N ALA A 158 20.32 -2.79 -11.22
CA ALA A 158 19.28 -2.01 -10.56
C ALA A 158 18.48 -1.23 -11.59
N ILE A 159 19.17 -0.45 -12.42
CA ILE A 159 18.56 0.33 -13.49
C ILE A 159 17.78 -0.59 -14.42
N LEU A 160 18.35 -1.73 -14.83
CA LEU A 160 17.66 -2.69 -15.69
C LEU A 160 16.43 -3.31 -15.02
N ALA A 161 16.50 -3.70 -13.74
CA ALA A 161 15.36 -4.26 -13.00
C ALA A 161 14.24 -3.22 -12.80
N VAL A 162 14.61 -1.96 -12.56
CA VAL A 162 13.70 -0.82 -12.43
C VAL A 162 13.03 -0.54 -13.77
N LEU A 163 13.79 -0.54 -14.86
CA LEU A 163 13.25 -0.39 -16.22
C LEU A 163 12.32 -1.54 -16.57
N GLU A 164 12.71 -2.79 -16.30
CA GLU A 164 11.88 -3.97 -16.54
C GLU A 164 10.55 -3.88 -15.78
N LYS A 165 10.59 -3.49 -14.50
CA LYS A 165 9.38 -3.28 -13.68
C LYS A 165 8.50 -2.14 -14.18
N LYS A 166 9.09 -0.98 -14.52
CA LYS A 166 8.37 0.16 -15.11
C LYS A 166 7.76 -0.18 -16.47
N LEU A 167 8.37 -1.11 -17.23
CA LEU A 167 7.86 -1.57 -18.51
C LEU A 167 6.78 -2.64 -18.36
N SER A 168 6.92 -3.58 -17.42
CA SER A 168 5.98 -4.71 -17.25
C SER A 168 4.56 -4.25 -16.93
N VAL A 169 4.42 -3.17 -16.14
CA VAL A 169 3.11 -2.61 -15.79
C VAL A 169 2.42 -1.98 -16.99
N ARG A 170 3.19 -1.42 -17.94
CA ARG A 170 2.65 -0.86 -19.20
C ARG A 170 2.05 -1.94 -20.09
N ASP A 171 2.56 -3.16 -19.98
CA ASP A 171 2.12 -4.31 -20.76
C ASP A 171 0.94 -5.06 -20.13
N GLU A 172 0.50 -4.66 -18.92
CA GLU A 172 -0.71 -5.20 -18.32
C GLU A 172 -1.93 -4.80 -19.15
N ALA A 173 -2.79 -5.77 -19.49
CA ALA A 173 -3.94 -5.56 -20.36
C ALA A 173 -4.81 -4.31 -20.04
N PRO A 174 -5.20 -4.03 -18.78
CA PRO A 174 -5.98 -2.83 -18.47
C PRO A 174 -5.19 -1.53 -18.67
N VAL A 175 -3.92 -1.49 -18.26
CA VAL A 175 -3.05 -0.31 -18.43
C VAL A 175 -2.79 -0.05 -19.91
N LYS A 176 -2.48 -1.09 -20.68
CA LYS A 176 -2.26 -1.00 -22.11
C LYS A 176 -3.49 -0.49 -22.85
N ALA A 177 -4.66 -1.07 -22.58
CA ALA A 177 -5.92 -0.63 -23.20
C ALA A 177 -6.24 0.83 -22.86
N TRP A 178 -6.00 1.23 -21.60
CA TRP A 178 -6.15 2.61 -21.16
C TRP A 178 -5.19 3.55 -21.89
N MET A 179 -3.91 3.18 -22.02
CA MET A 179 -2.92 3.97 -22.76
C MET A 179 -3.27 4.10 -24.24
N GLU A 180 -3.74 3.04 -24.89
CA GLU A 180 -4.19 3.09 -26.30
C GLU A 180 -5.40 4.02 -26.47
N MET A 181 -6.28 4.09 -25.47
CA MET A 181 -7.46 4.96 -25.49
C MET A 181 -7.10 6.45 -25.30
N HIS A 182 -6.22 6.76 -24.35
CA HIS A 182 -5.95 8.15 -23.93
C HIS A 182 -4.67 8.75 -24.53
N LEU A 183 -3.73 7.91 -24.97
CA LEU A 183 -2.41 8.30 -25.47
C LEU A 183 -2.14 7.64 -26.84
N PRO A 184 -2.96 7.96 -27.88
CA PRO A 184 -2.98 7.22 -29.15
C PRO A 184 -1.69 7.31 -29.98
N ASN A 185 -0.76 8.20 -29.66
CA ASN A 185 0.53 8.28 -30.33
C ASN A 185 1.72 8.24 -29.36
N GLN A 186 2.87 7.86 -29.91
CA GLN A 186 4.09 7.65 -29.13
C GLN A 186 4.55 8.92 -28.40
N ASP A 187 4.36 10.10 -28.99
CA ASP A 187 4.83 11.34 -28.40
C ASP A 187 3.97 11.76 -27.21
N GLN A 188 2.64 11.58 -27.27
CA GLN A 188 1.75 11.71 -26.11
C GLN A 188 2.10 10.71 -25.00
N GLY A 189 2.43 9.47 -25.37
CA GLY A 189 2.92 8.48 -24.41
C GLY A 189 4.19 8.93 -23.69
N LYS A 190 5.17 9.48 -24.42
CA LYS A 190 6.42 10.02 -23.84
C LYS A 190 6.15 11.22 -22.94
N GLU A 191 5.30 12.14 -23.38
CA GLU A 191 4.91 13.32 -22.61
C GLU A 191 4.24 12.90 -21.31
N PHE A 192 3.25 12.01 -21.37
CA PHE A 192 2.56 11.46 -20.21
C PHE A 192 3.54 10.87 -19.19
N PHE A 193 4.48 10.02 -19.61
CA PHE A 193 5.44 9.43 -18.66
C PHE A 193 6.44 10.44 -18.09
N THR A 194 6.80 11.48 -18.86
CA THR A 194 7.65 12.57 -18.37
C THR A 194 6.94 13.35 -17.27
N VAL A 195 5.67 13.70 -17.49
CA VAL A 195 4.85 14.39 -16.48
C VAL A 195 4.53 13.47 -15.30
N LEU A 196 4.30 12.17 -15.53
CA LEU A 196 4.07 11.19 -14.47
C LEU A 196 5.29 11.07 -13.55
N GLU A 197 6.51 11.03 -14.11
CA GLU A 197 7.73 10.98 -13.31
C GLU A 197 7.90 12.23 -12.43
N HIS A 198 7.58 13.41 -12.97
CA HIS A 198 7.55 14.63 -12.18
C HIS A 198 6.48 14.59 -11.09
N PHE A 199 5.26 14.16 -11.42
CA PHE A 199 4.16 13.99 -10.47
C PHE A 199 4.55 13.03 -9.33
N VAL A 200 5.10 11.86 -9.64
CA VAL A 200 5.59 10.89 -8.66
C VAL A 200 6.60 11.56 -7.72
N THR A 201 7.62 12.23 -8.27
CA THR A 201 8.66 12.91 -7.49
C THR A 201 8.08 13.96 -6.54
N GLU A 202 7.14 14.78 -7.00
CA GLU A 202 6.50 15.80 -6.17
C GLU A 202 5.63 15.17 -5.07
N THR A 203 4.96 14.05 -5.36
CA THR A 203 4.19 13.35 -4.33
C THR A 203 5.08 12.64 -3.30
N GLU A 204 6.24 12.11 -3.70
CA GLU A 204 7.23 11.56 -2.78
C GLU A 204 7.77 12.64 -1.83
N LYS A 205 8.06 13.84 -2.33
CA LYS A 205 8.45 14.99 -1.50
C LYS A 205 7.36 15.37 -0.49
N LYS A 206 6.09 15.44 -0.92
CA LYS A 206 4.96 15.75 -0.04
C LYS A 206 4.79 14.69 1.05
N ASP A 207 4.88 13.42 0.70
CA ASP A 207 4.76 12.32 1.66
C ASP A 207 5.94 12.33 2.66
N ALA A 208 7.16 12.61 2.20
CA ALA A 208 8.33 12.78 3.08
C ALA A 208 8.15 13.94 4.05
N LEU A 209 7.68 15.11 3.58
CA LEU A 209 7.38 16.25 4.44
C LEU A 209 6.31 15.92 5.48
N LEU A 210 5.22 15.28 5.08
CA LEU A 210 4.18 14.81 6.00
C LEU A 210 4.76 13.91 7.10
N ILE A 211 5.63 12.96 6.73
CA ILE A 211 6.28 12.06 7.69
C ILE A 211 7.20 12.84 8.64
N GLN A 212 8.00 13.78 8.12
CA GLN A 212 8.86 14.63 8.93
C GLN A 212 8.04 15.45 9.93
N GLU A 213 6.90 16.01 9.52
CA GLU A 213 5.98 16.73 10.40
C GLU A 213 5.45 15.83 11.52
N GLN A 214 5.03 14.61 11.20
CA GLN A 214 4.60 13.62 12.21
C GLN A 214 5.72 13.29 13.19
N PHE A 215 6.96 13.13 12.71
CA PHE A 215 8.12 12.86 13.56
C PHE A 215 8.51 14.06 14.42
N ALA A 216 8.41 15.28 13.90
CA ALA A 216 8.66 16.49 14.66
C ALA A 216 7.63 16.69 15.77
N GLN A 217 6.35 16.43 15.49
CA GLN A 217 5.25 16.64 16.42
C GLN A 217 5.19 15.57 17.51
N HIS A 218 5.46 14.31 17.17
CA HIS A 218 5.20 13.17 18.07
C HIS A 218 6.46 12.37 18.45
N GLY A 219 7.61 12.65 17.83
CA GLY A 219 8.79 11.78 17.87
C GLY A 219 8.66 10.60 16.89
N LYS A 220 9.79 9.97 16.53
CA LYS A 220 9.82 8.92 15.49
C LYS A 220 8.89 7.73 15.76
N ASP A 221 8.93 7.19 16.99
CA ASP A 221 8.11 6.01 17.35
C ASP A 221 6.61 6.29 17.29
N ASP A 222 6.16 7.35 17.98
CA ASP A 222 4.73 7.68 18.03
C ASP A 222 4.27 8.27 16.70
N GLY A 223 5.10 9.05 16.01
CA GLY A 223 4.80 9.58 14.68
C GLY A 223 4.57 8.48 13.64
N LEU A 224 5.32 7.37 13.73
CA LEU A 224 5.09 6.21 12.84
C LEU A 224 3.76 5.50 13.15
N LEU A 225 3.34 5.45 14.42
CA LEU A 225 2.01 4.96 14.79
C LEU A 225 0.89 5.89 14.35
N TRP A 226 1.07 7.22 14.47
CA TRP A 226 0.13 8.20 13.95
C TRP A 226 -0.01 8.07 12.43
N LEU A 227 1.11 7.90 11.73
CA LEU A 227 1.11 7.64 10.29
C LEU A 227 0.31 6.38 9.94
N ALA A 228 0.49 5.28 10.68
CA ALA A 228 -0.27 4.04 10.48
C ALA A 228 -1.78 4.24 10.61
N VAL A 229 -2.22 5.09 11.54
CA VAL A 229 -3.64 5.32 11.82
C VAL A 229 -4.27 6.29 10.82
N TYR A 230 -3.59 7.38 10.46
CA TYR A 230 -4.15 8.45 9.61
C TYR A 230 -3.82 8.30 8.12
N ASN A 231 -2.76 7.58 7.79
CA ASN A 231 -2.28 7.37 6.43
C ASN A 231 -1.91 5.90 6.22
N PRO A 232 -2.89 4.97 6.29
CA PRO A 232 -2.63 3.53 6.18
C PRO A 232 -2.04 3.15 4.81
N ALA A 233 -2.46 3.80 3.72
CA ALA A 233 -1.89 3.55 2.39
C ALA A 233 -0.39 3.89 2.34
N LEU A 234 0.01 5.07 2.83
CA LEU A 234 1.42 5.45 2.91
C LEU A 234 2.21 4.51 3.83
N THR A 235 1.61 4.04 4.93
CA THR A 235 2.23 3.05 5.81
C THR A 235 2.44 1.70 5.10
N ALA A 236 1.47 1.27 4.29
CA ALA A 236 1.60 0.08 3.45
C ALA A 236 2.73 0.25 2.43
N GLU A 237 2.81 1.40 1.77
CA GLU A 237 3.90 1.74 0.85
C GLU A 237 5.26 1.71 1.53
N ILE A 238 5.37 2.22 2.76
CA ILE A 238 6.62 2.19 3.53
C ILE A 238 7.07 0.74 3.78
N LEU A 239 6.16 -0.10 4.27
CA LEU A 239 6.46 -1.51 4.55
C LEU A 239 6.76 -2.33 3.28
N ASN A 240 6.15 -1.97 2.15
CA ASN A 240 6.37 -2.65 0.88
C ASN A 240 7.67 -2.22 0.19
N ASN A 241 8.07 -0.96 0.34
CA ASN A 241 9.18 -0.40 -0.44
C ASN A 241 10.50 -0.36 0.34
N PHE A 242 10.48 -0.19 1.67
CA PHE A 242 11.71 -0.04 2.46
C PHE A 242 12.08 -1.31 3.21
N THR A 243 13.29 -1.82 2.95
CA THR A 243 13.84 -2.99 3.63
C THR A 243 14.38 -2.66 5.02
N THR A 244 14.85 -1.42 5.22
CA THR A 244 15.42 -0.97 6.50
C THR A 244 14.96 0.44 6.85
N THR A 245 14.94 0.73 8.15
CA THR A 245 14.60 2.06 8.66
C THR A 245 15.63 3.12 8.30
N ASP A 246 16.90 2.76 8.13
CA ASP A 246 17.96 3.71 7.75
C ASP A 246 17.76 4.25 6.33
N VAL A 247 17.45 3.37 5.37
CA VAL A 247 17.13 3.77 4.00
C VAL A 247 15.89 4.66 3.99
N PHE A 248 14.85 4.28 4.73
CA PHE A 248 13.64 5.07 4.86
C PHE A 248 13.90 6.45 5.46
N LEU A 249 14.69 6.55 6.55
CA LEU A 249 14.99 7.85 7.17
C LEU A 249 15.69 8.79 6.19
N ARG A 250 16.68 8.30 5.44
CA ARG A 250 17.37 9.13 4.45
C ARG A 250 16.45 9.56 3.30
N TRP A 251 15.55 8.67 2.86
CA TRP A 251 14.51 9.02 1.90
C TRP A 251 13.59 10.12 2.46
N THR A 252 13.18 10.02 3.74
CA THR A 252 12.37 11.07 4.37
C THR A 252 13.11 12.39 4.52
N GLU A 253 14.45 12.41 4.60
CA GLU A 253 15.27 13.62 4.68
C GLU A 253 15.36 14.38 3.34
N GLY A 254 14.70 13.89 2.30
CA GLY A 254 14.70 14.53 0.99
C GLY A 254 15.95 14.22 0.16
N ILE A 255 16.74 13.23 0.59
CA ILE A 255 17.81 12.65 -0.21
C ILE A 255 17.16 11.71 -1.22
N PHE A 256 16.39 12.30 -2.14
CA PHE A 256 15.95 11.62 -3.34
C PHE A 256 17.12 11.54 -4.31
N PHE A 257 16.99 10.74 -5.36
CA PHE A 257 17.90 10.63 -6.49
C PHE A 257 18.73 11.91 -6.77
N PRO A 258 20.02 11.83 -7.19
CA PRO A 258 20.70 13.01 -7.71
C PRO A 258 19.85 13.59 -8.84
N GLN A 259 19.27 14.76 -8.62
CA GLN A 259 18.55 15.48 -9.65
C GLN A 259 19.58 15.73 -10.76
N HIS A 260 19.33 15.16 -11.94
CA HIS A 260 20.14 15.50 -13.09
C HIS A 260 20.09 17.03 -13.27
N PRO A 261 21.25 17.72 -13.25
CA PRO A 261 21.30 19.15 -13.52
C PRO A 261 20.89 19.48 -14.95
#